data_AF-A0AAU2QMV4-F1
#
_entry.id   AF-A0AAU2QMV4-F1
#
_cell.length_a   1.000
_cell.length_b   1.000
_cell.length_c   1.000
_cell.angle_alpha   90.00
_cell.angle_beta   90.00
_cell.angle_gamma   90.00
#
_symmetry.space_group_name_H-M   'P 1'
#
loop_
_entity.id
_entity.type
_entity.pdbx_description
1 polymer ?
#
loop_
_entity_poly.entity_id
_entity_poly.type
_entity_poly.pdbx_seq_one_letter_code
_entity_poly.pdbx_strand_id
1 'polypeptide(L)'
;MTALRPERESEASYGEQQPYESYEPYVPPVDEETVALRLSDLPERIDEPTSPSGVSSASAASGTTPGGRAARRKAAKRRGGRHGGRPAEPAVSEEGPEESSSPLSRVEARRRAKARKPSPGVLASRAIGEVFITTGVLMLLFVTYQLWWTNVRAHAQAGKEASNLQEEWESGKRAPGEFEPGQGFALLHIPKLDVVVPIAEGVSNKKVLDRGMVGHYSEGALKTAMPSAKSGNFGLAGHRNTHGEPFRYINRLSKGDEIVVETQDDYFVYKMTSSLPVTSPSNTSVLNPVPPNSGFTEPGRYITLTTCTPEFTSKYRLIVWGKMVEERPRSKGKPDALVN
;
A
#
# COMPACT_ATOMS: atom_id res chain seq x y z
N MET A 1 74.82 -0.65 24.83
CA MET A 1 73.85 -0.96 25.91
C MET A 1 73.09 0.31 26.23
N THR A 2 71.79 0.15 26.51
CA THR A 2 70.82 1.18 26.96
C THR A 2 70.16 2.00 25.85
N ALA A 3 69.01 1.49 25.39
CA ALA A 3 68.00 2.22 24.63
C ALA A 3 67.16 3.07 25.62
N LEU A 4 66.93 4.34 25.26
CA LEU A 4 66.04 5.24 25.98
C LEU A 4 64.62 5.18 25.40
N ARG A 5 63.68 5.00 26.32
CA ARG A 5 62.22 4.97 26.21
C ARG A 5 61.66 6.36 25.88
N PRO A 6 60.60 6.50 25.07
CA PRO A 6 59.79 7.71 25.08
C PRO A 6 58.63 7.61 26.09
N GLU A 7 58.52 8.71 26.82
CA GLU A 7 57.53 9.07 27.85
C GLU A 7 56.10 9.23 27.30
N ARG A 8 55.14 9.14 28.22
CA ARG A 8 53.69 9.24 28.04
C ARG A 8 53.16 10.26 29.03
N GLU A 9 52.65 11.40 28.57
CA GLU A 9 51.70 12.29 29.27
C GLU A 9 50.87 12.96 28.15
N SER A 10 49.54 12.82 28.04
CA SER A 10 48.40 13.17 28.91
C SER A 10 48.18 14.69 29.06
N GLU A 11 47.31 15.25 28.21
CA GLU A 11 46.46 16.38 28.59
C GLU A 11 45.05 16.16 28.04
N ALA A 12 44.11 16.11 28.98
CA ALA A 12 42.67 16.10 28.75
C ALA A 12 42.19 17.56 28.64
N SER A 13 41.42 17.88 27.60
CA SER A 13 40.67 19.13 27.51
C SER A 13 39.18 18.84 27.71
N TYR A 14 38.63 19.42 28.78
CA TYR A 14 37.24 19.39 29.18
C TYR A 14 36.48 20.55 28.51
N GLY A 15 35.29 20.27 27.99
CA GLY A 15 34.16 21.21 27.99
C GLY A 15 33.87 21.97 26.70
N GLU A 16 32.76 21.62 26.05
CA GLU A 16 31.69 22.57 25.77
C GLU A 16 30.36 21.79 25.69
N GLN A 17 29.50 21.95 26.70
CA GLN A 17 28.16 21.36 26.78
C GLN A 17 27.19 22.23 25.98
N GLN A 18 26.55 21.67 24.94
CA GLN A 18 25.37 22.29 24.33
C GLN A 18 24.08 21.85 25.06
N PRO A 19 23.06 22.72 25.14
CA PRO A 19 21.90 22.48 25.99
C PRO A 19 21.02 21.35 25.45
N TYR A 20 20.46 20.58 26.37
CA TYR A 20 19.44 19.57 26.16
C TYR A 20 18.18 20.23 25.59
N GLU A 21 17.83 19.89 24.35
CA GLU A 21 16.54 20.24 23.76
C GLU A 21 15.50 19.21 24.26
N SER A 22 14.52 19.70 25.02
CA SER A 22 13.47 18.88 25.61
C SER A 22 12.62 18.21 24.52
N TYR A 23 12.57 16.89 24.52
CA TYR A 23 11.67 16.11 23.66
C TYR A 23 10.22 16.32 24.09
N GLU A 24 9.45 17.07 23.30
CA GLU A 24 7.99 16.94 23.31
C GLU A 24 7.59 15.67 22.53
N PRO A 25 6.71 14.81 23.08
CA PRO A 25 6.17 13.69 22.33
C PRO A 25 5.27 14.20 21.19
N TYR A 26 5.60 13.83 19.96
CA TYR A 26 4.81 14.14 18.78
C TYR A 26 3.44 13.46 18.86
N VAL A 27 2.38 14.28 18.94
CA VAL A 27 0.99 13.86 18.78
C VAL A 27 0.60 14.11 17.33
N PRO A 28 0.15 13.10 16.56
CA PRO A 28 -0.27 13.31 15.19
C PRO A 28 -1.47 14.27 15.14
N PRO A 29 -1.60 15.09 14.08
CA PRO A 29 -2.77 15.96 13.91
C PRO A 29 -4.02 15.11 13.84
N VAL A 30 -5.05 15.52 14.60
CA VAL A 30 -6.36 14.86 14.60
C VAL A 30 -7.00 15.13 13.24
N ASP A 31 -6.98 14.12 12.39
CA ASP A 31 -7.73 14.05 11.16
C ASP A 31 -9.23 14.01 11.51
N GLU A 32 -9.96 15.10 11.21
CA GLU A 32 -11.40 15.21 11.49
C GLU A 32 -12.24 14.09 10.82
N GLU A 33 -11.66 13.37 9.85
CA GLU A 33 -12.29 12.26 9.15
C GLU A 33 -12.37 10.97 9.98
N THR A 34 -11.52 10.78 11.00
CA THR A 34 -11.55 9.59 11.88
C THR A 34 -12.39 9.78 13.15
N VAL A 35 -12.82 11.01 13.46
CA VAL A 35 -13.72 11.29 14.60
C VAL A 35 -15.14 10.80 14.33
N ALA A 36 -15.58 10.74 13.07
CA ALA A 36 -16.92 10.29 12.69
C ALA A 36 -17.17 8.78 12.90
N LEU A 37 -16.12 7.98 13.12
CA LEU A 37 -16.23 6.52 13.29
C LEU A 37 -16.01 6.03 14.72
N ARG A 38 -15.79 6.92 15.70
CA ARG A 38 -15.58 6.54 17.12
C ARG A 38 -16.71 6.91 18.09
N LEU A 39 -17.79 7.53 17.62
CA LEU A 39 -18.88 8.01 18.47
C LEU A 39 -20.15 7.13 18.48
N SER A 40 -20.13 5.95 17.84
CA SER A 40 -21.32 5.09 17.78
C SER A 40 -21.40 3.98 18.82
N ASP A 41 -20.38 3.76 19.65
CA ASP A 41 -20.39 2.67 20.64
C ASP A 41 -19.75 3.08 21.98
N LEU A 42 -20.50 3.73 22.86
CA LEU A 42 -20.29 3.65 24.31
C LEU A 42 -21.64 3.76 25.05
N PRO A 43 -21.91 2.88 26.04
CA PRO A 43 -23.17 2.85 26.76
C PRO A 43 -23.22 3.86 27.92
N GLU A 44 -24.45 4.29 28.17
CA GLU A 44 -24.98 5.11 29.26
C GLU A 44 -24.47 4.68 30.65
N ARG A 45 -23.96 5.64 31.44
CA ARG A 45 -23.92 5.52 32.91
C ARG A 45 -24.12 6.89 33.58
N ILE A 46 -24.92 6.83 34.63
CA ILE A 46 -25.69 7.87 35.33
C ILE A 46 -24.95 8.37 36.60
N ASP A 47 -25.32 9.57 37.07
CA ASP A 47 -25.16 10.25 38.39
C ASP A 47 -23.97 11.21 38.69
N GLU A 48 -24.23 12.52 38.49
CA GLU A 48 -24.36 13.64 39.47
C GLU A 48 -23.26 13.99 40.55
N PRO A 49 -23.28 15.19 41.23
CA PRO A 49 -22.57 16.40 40.80
C PRO A 49 -21.69 17.08 41.89
N THR A 50 -20.81 18.02 41.50
CA THR A 50 -20.38 19.14 42.39
C THR A 50 -19.85 20.34 41.60
N SER A 51 -20.55 21.48 41.73
CA SER A 51 -20.03 22.87 41.60
C SER A 51 -19.48 23.34 42.98
N PRO A 52 -19.01 24.59 43.23
CA PRO A 52 -18.97 25.81 42.39
C PRO A 52 -17.69 26.71 42.53
N SER A 53 -17.55 27.71 41.64
CA SER A 53 -17.17 29.12 41.94
C SER A 53 -17.02 29.87 40.61
N GLY A 54 -17.86 30.87 40.29
CA GLY A 54 -17.63 32.31 40.59
C GLY A 54 -16.59 32.88 39.61
N VAL A 55 -16.88 33.80 38.70
CA VAL A 55 -17.21 35.22 38.94
C VAL A 55 -17.84 35.89 37.70
N SER A 56 -18.66 36.90 37.99
CA SER A 56 -19.41 37.80 37.11
C SER A 56 -18.55 38.75 36.25
N SER A 57 -19.11 39.19 35.11
CA SER A 57 -19.25 40.62 34.81
C SER A 57 -20.28 40.84 33.69
N ALA A 58 -21.04 41.91 33.85
CA ALA A 58 -22.23 42.25 33.09
C ALA A 58 -21.93 43.32 32.02
N SER A 59 -22.75 43.37 30.96
CA SER A 59 -23.20 44.64 30.39
C SER A 59 -24.53 44.51 29.65
N ALA A 60 -25.35 45.55 29.87
CA ALA A 60 -26.73 45.80 29.48
C ALA A 60 -27.02 45.58 27.97
N ALA A 61 -28.13 44.98 27.55
CA ALA A 61 -29.53 45.38 27.68
C ALA A 61 -29.89 46.69 26.95
N SER A 62 -30.52 46.56 25.79
CA SER A 62 -31.65 47.41 25.37
C SER A 62 -32.65 46.56 24.58
N GLY A 63 -33.84 46.39 25.16
CA GLY A 63 -35.01 45.86 24.46
C GLY A 63 -35.88 47.02 23.98
N THR A 64 -36.84 46.73 23.09
CA THR A 64 -38.29 46.95 23.26
C THR A 64 -39.03 46.48 22.00
N THR A 65 -39.89 45.47 22.14
CA THR A 65 -41.03 45.13 21.24
C THR A 65 -42.26 45.92 21.72
N PRO A 66 -43.37 46.11 20.96
CA PRO A 66 -44.39 45.04 20.90
C PRO A 66 -45.38 45.03 19.70
N GLY A 67 -45.90 43.83 19.40
CA GLY A 67 -47.29 43.59 18.93
C GLY A 67 -47.59 43.81 17.44
N GLY A 68 -48.37 43.01 16.73
CA GLY A 68 -49.20 41.85 17.08
C GLY A 68 -50.22 41.61 15.94
N ARG A 69 -50.80 40.40 15.92
CA ARG A 69 -51.89 39.88 15.03
C ARG A 69 -51.48 39.33 13.66
N ALA A 70 -51.17 38.04 13.62
CA ALA A 70 -51.89 37.06 12.78
C ALA A 70 -51.29 35.67 13.01
N ALA A 71 -51.67 35.05 14.12
CA ALA A 71 -51.40 33.65 14.36
C ALA A 71 -52.29 32.76 13.48
N ARG A 72 -51.73 31.61 13.08
CA ARG A 72 -52.33 30.25 13.11
C ARG A 72 -52.32 29.47 11.78
N ARG A 73 -51.31 28.60 11.70
CA ARG A 73 -51.40 27.12 11.62
C ARG A 73 -52.44 26.50 10.66
N LYS A 74 -51.94 25.62 9.79
CA LYS A 74 -52.21 24.16 9.90
C LYS A 74 -51.30 23.32 8.99
N ALA A 75 -50.45 22.54 9.62
CA ALA A 75 -49.98 21.24 9.11
C ALA A 75 -50.89 20.14 9.69
N ALA A 76 -51.26 19.14 8.89
CA ALA A 76 -51.51 17.75 9.31
C ALA A 76 -51.93 16.85 8.14
N LYS A 77 -51.46 15.59 8.21
CA LYS A 77 -51.91 14.35 7.50
C LYS A 77 -51.45 14.19 6.04
N ARG A 78 -50.92 13.06 5.55
CA ARG A 78 -50.77 11.65 5.99
C ARG A 78 -49.71 11.02 5.06
N ARG A 79 -48.67 10.33 5.55
CA ARG A 79 -48.53 8.86 5.74
C ARG A 79 -49.05 7.98 4.58
N GLY A 80 -48.10 7.45 3.80
CA GLY A 80 -47.94 6.04 3.36
C GLY A 80 -49.06 5.32 2.58
N GLY A 81 -48.71 4.74 1.42
CA GLY A 81 -49.54 3.75 0.73
C GLY A 81 -48.89 3.16 -0.52
N ARG A 82 -48.40 1.92 -0.39
CA ARG A 82 -47.84 1.01 -1.40
C ARG A 82 -48.96 0.29 -2.16
N HIS A 83 -48.89 0.19 -3.48
CA HIS A 83 -49.43 -0.91 -4.32
C HIS A 83 -48.95 -0.69 -5.78
N GLY A 84 -48.35 -1.64 -6.50
CA GLY A 84 -48.61 -3.08 -6.49
C GLY A 84 -49.62 -3.37 -7.60
N GLY A 85 -49.13 -3.67 -8.80
CA GLY A 85 -49.92 -3.78 -10.02
C GLY A 85 -50.47 -5.17 -10.33
N ARG A 86 -51.44 -5.13 -11.27
CA ARG A 86 -52.10 -6.19 -12.08
C ARG A 86 -53.33 -6.89 -11.46
N PRO A 87 -54.26 -7.42 -12.28
CA PRO A 87 -54.55 -7.19 -13.71
C PRO A 87 -56.05 -6.90 -13.98
N ALA A 88 -56.38 -6.24 -15.09
CA ALA A 88 -57.74 -6.27 -15.64
C ALA A 88 -57.66 -6.43 -17.16
N GLU A 89 -58.18 -7.56 -17.62
CA GLU A 89 -58.49 -7.89 -19.00
C GLU A 89 -59.70 -7.07 -19.52
N PRO A 90 -59.94 -7.07 -20.84
CA PRO A 90 -60.50 -5.92 -21.55
C PRO A 90 -62.02 -5.88 -21.49
N ALA A 91 -62.56 -4.72 -21.13
CA ALA A 91 -63.97 -4.43 -21.37
C ALA A 91 -64.14 -4.07 -22.85
N VAL A 92 -64.95 -4.89 -23.51
CA VAL A 92 -65.54 -4.67 -24.83
C VAL A 92 -66.25 -3.31 -24.82
N SER A 93 -65.83 -2.41 -25.71
CA SER A 93 -66.54 -1.17 -26.00
C SER A 93 -66.68 -1.03 -27.51
N GLU A 94 -67.87 -1.37 -27.94
CA GLU A 94 -68.65 -0.88 -29.07
C GLU A 94 -67.91 -0.25 -30.26
N GLU A 95 -68.11 -0.91 -31.40
CA GLU A 95 -67.92 -0.38 -32.74
C GLU A 95 -68.73 0.91 -32.95
N GLY A 96 -68.02 1.98 -33.33
CA GLY A 96 -68.63 3.16 -33.93
C GLY A 96 -67.62 4.28 -34.15
N PRO A 97 -67.69 4.97 -35.30
CA PRO A 97 -67.50 4.42 -36.64
C PRO A 97 -66.01 4.26 -36.95
N GLU A 98 -65.67 3.51 -38.02
CA GLU A 98 -64.39 3.71 -38.69
C GLU A 98 -64.29 5.19 -39.09
N GLU A 99 -63.61 6.01 -38.28
CA GLU A 99 -62.96 7.19 -38.82
C GLU A 99 -61.95 6.66 -39.82
N SER A 100 -62.39 6.64 -41.07
CA SER A 100 -61.56 6.61 -42.25
C SER A 100 -60.37 7.51 -41.97
N SER A 101 -59.24 6.93 -41.54
CA SER A 101 -57.98 7.63 -41.56
C SER A 101 -57.77 7.87 -43.03
N SER A 102 -58.12 9.09 -43.47
CA SER A 102 -57.87 9.57 -44.82
C SER A 102 -56.45 9.11 -45.17
N PRO A 103 -56.22 8.55 -46.38
CA PRO A 103 -54.88 8.18 -46.78
C PRO A 103 -54.04 9.44 -46.61
N LEU A 104 -53.21 9.49 -45.56
CA LEU A 104 -52.45 10.67 -45.23
C LEU A 104 -51.79 11.10 -46.51
N SER A 105 -52.01 12.35 -46.91
CA SER A 105 -51.39 12.90 -48.10
C SER A 105 -49.92 12.48 -48.08
N ARG A 106 -49.36 12.09 -49.24
CA ARG A 106 -47.94 11.72 -49.37
C ARG A 106 -47.02 12.72 -48.64
N VAL A 107 -47.48 13.96 -48.51
CA VAL A 107 -46.88 15.07 -47.76
C VAL A 107 -46.95 14.89 -46.23
N GLU A 108 -48.09 14.52 -45.64
CA GLU A 108 -48.27 14.33 -44.20
C GLU A 108 -47.56 13.08 -43.67
N ALA A 109 -47.60 11.98 -44.45
CA ALA A 109 -46.79 10.80 -44.17
C ALA A 109 -45.28 11.12 -44.22
N ARG A 110 -44.84 11.95 -45.18
CA ARG A 110 -43.45 12.46 -45.24
C ARG A 110 -43.11 13.40 -44.09
N ARG A 111 -44.05 14.21 -43.60
CA ARG A 111 -43.85 15.14 -42.48
C ARG A 111 -43.68 14.40 -41.15
N ARG A 112 -44.51 13.39 -40.89
CA ARG A 112 -44.36 12.49 -39.73
C ARG A 112 -43.09 11.63 -39.81
N ALA A 113 -42.70 11.18 -41.01
CA ALA A 113 -41.42 10.49 -41.21
C ALA A 113 -40.19 11.39 -40.95
N LYS A 114 -40.28 12.70 -41.22
CA LYS A 114 -39.25 13.69 -40.84
C LYS A 114 -39.21 13.97 -39.34
N ALA A 115 -40.36 13.97 -38.64
CA ALA A 115 -40.44 14.18 -37.19
C ALA A 115 -39.95 12.98 -36.36
N ARG A 116 -39.83 11.79 -36.97
CA ARG A 116 -39.24 10.59 -36.36
C ARG A 116 -37.72 10.52 -36.46
N LYS A 117 -37.07 11.52 -37.07
CA LYS A 117 -35.61 11.56 -37.13
C LYS A 117 -35.09 11.97 -35.75
N PRO A 118 -34.26 11.13 -35.09
CA PRO A 118 -33.73 11.49 -33.79
C PRO A 118 -33.00 12.83 -33.88
N SER A 119 -33.22 13.70 -32.90
CA SER A 119 -32.66 15.06 -32.96
C SER A 119 -31.14 14.98 -33.06
N PRO A 120 -30.47 15.87 -33.83
CA PRO A 120 -29.02 15.87 -33.94
C PRO A 120 -28.33 15.96 -32.57
N GLY A 121 -28.97 16.56 -31.56
CA GLY A 121 -28.51 16.56 -30.17
C GLY A 121 -28.53 15.17 -29.51
N VAL A 122 -29.52 14.32 -29.80
CA VAL A 122 -29.59 12.93 -29.30
C VAL A 122 -28.52 12.04 -29.95
N LEU A 123 -28.20 12.25 -31.23
CA LEU A 123 -27.09 11.53 -31.88
C LEU A 123 -25.74 11.98 -31.31
N ALA A 124 -25.55 13.29 -31.10
CA ALA A 124 -24.34 13.82 -30.50
C ALA A 124 -24.14 13.32 -29.07
N SER A 125 -25.17 13.33 -28.23
CA SER A 125 -25.09 12.81 -26.86
C SER A 125 -24.82 11.31 -26.81
N ARG A 126 -25.35 10.54 -27.77
CA ARG A 126 -25.07 9.10 -27.87
C ARG A 126 -23.61 8.84 -28.25
N ALA A 127 -23.08 9.57 -29.24
CA ALA A 127 -21.68 9.42 -29.65
C ALA A 127 -20.72 9.81 -28.51
N ILE A 128 -21.00 10.90 -27.79
CA ILE A 128 -20.25 11.30 -26.61
C ILE A 128 -20.32 10.20 -25.54
N GLY A 129 -21.52 9.71 -25.20
CA GLY A 129 -21.70 8.64 -24.24
C GLY A 129 -20.93 7.37 -24.60
N GLU A 130 -20.92 6.98 -25.87
CA GLU A 130 -20.16 5.83 -26.37
C GLU A 130 -18.65 6.01 -26.22
N VAL A 131 -18.11 7.20 -26.52
CA VAL A 131 -16.69 7.51 -26.30
C VAL A 131 -16.32 7.45 -24.81
N PHE A 132 -17.16 7.96 -23.91
CA PHE A 132 -16.91 7.89 -22.47
C PHE A 132 -17.00 6.45 -21.95
N ILE A 133 -17.97 5.66 -22.41
CA ILE A 133 -18.11 4.24 -22.01
C ILE A 133 -16.91 3.44 -22.50
N THR A 134 -16.54 3.57 -23.77
CA THR A 134 -15.40 2.83 -24.35
C THR A 134 -14.09 3.20 -23.65
N THR A 135 -13.89 4.50 -23.36
CA THR A 135 -12.73 4.98 -22.61
C THR A 135 -12.72 4.42 -21.19
N GLY A 136 -13.85 4.44 -20.48
CA GLY A 136 -13.98 3.87 -19.14
C GLY A 136 -13.69 2.37 -19.10
N VAL A 137 -14.23 1.61 -20.06
CA VAL A 137 -13.94 0.17 -20.21
C VAL A 137 -12.47 -0.08 -20.48
N LEU A 138 -11.84 0.72 -21.36
CA LEU A 138 -10.41 0.60 -21.65
C LEU A 138 -9.55 0.86 -20.41
N MET A 139 -9.89 1.88 -19.60
CA MET A 139 -9.19 2.14 -18.34
C MET A 139 -9.36 1.00 -17.34
N LEU A 140 -10.56 0.41 -17.21
CA LEU A 140 -10.79 -0.74 -16.34
C LEU A 140 -9.99 -1.98 -16.79
N LEU A 141 -9.96 -2.24 -18.10
CA LEU A 141 -9.13 -3.31 -18.68
C LEU A 141 -7.64 -3.07 -18.43
N PHE A 142 -7.19 -1.82 -18.56
CA PHE A 142 -5.80 -1.46 -18.29
C PHE A 142 -5.42 -1.69 -16.82
N VAL A 143 -6.26 -1.27 -15.87
CA VAL A 143 -6.02 -1.53 -14.44
C VAL A 143 -5.99 -3.03 -14.15
N THR A 144 -6.93 -3.80 -14.72
CA THR A 144 -6.97 -5.26 -14.57
C THR A 144 -5.71 -5.90 -15.13
N TYR A 145 -5.24 -5.45 -16.30
CA TYR A 145 -4.00 -5.90 -16.90
C TYR A 145 -2.79 -5.61 -15.98
N GLN A 146 -2.70 -4.40 -15.43
CA GLN A 146 -1.63 -4.00 -14.53
C GLN A 146 -1.57 -4.84 -13.26
N LEU A 147 -2.72 -5.20 -12.66
CA LEU A 147 -2.76 -5.93 -11.39
C LEU A 147 -2.72 -7.46 -11.55
N TRP A 148 -3.21 -8.01 -12.66
CA TRP A 148 -3.30 -9.45 -12.83
C TRP A 148 -2.24 -9.98 -13.81
N TRP A 149 -2.21 -9.45 -15.03
CA TRP A 149 -1.34 -10.00 -16.08
C TRP A 149 0.15 -9.79 -15.81
N THR A 150 0.51 -8.62 -15.27
CA THR A 150 1.92 -8.35 -14.91
C THR A 150 2.42 -9.30 -13.82
N ASN A 151 1.56 -9.63 -12.85
CA ASN A 151 1.87 -10.59 -11.80
C ASN A 151 2.11 -11.99 -12.36
N VAL A 152 1.21 -12.47 -13.24
CA VAL A 152 1.37 -13.77 -13.90
C VAL A 152 2.68 -13.84 -14.69
N ARG A 153 2.97 -12.80 -15.50
CA ARG A 153 4.21 -12.74 -16.28
C ARG A 153 5.45 -12.72 -15.39
N ALA A 154 5.42 -11.95 -14.31
CA ALA A 154 6.53 -11.83 -13.38
C ALA A 154 6.78 -13.13 -12.60
N HIS A 155 5.75 -13.84 -12.14
CA HIS A 155 5.92 -15.17 -11.55
C HIS A 155 6.55 -16.17 -12.52
N ALA A 156 6.14 -16.14 -13.80
CA ALA A 156 6.75 -16.99 -14.82
C ALA A 156 8.24 -16.66 -15.06
N GLN A 157 8.60 -15.37 -15.05
CA GLN A 157 9.99 -14.93 -15.18
C GLN A 157 10.80 -15.30 -13.94
N ALA A 158 10.33 -14.96 -12.75
CA ALA A 158 10.97 -15.30 -11.48
C ALA A 158 11.14 -16.82 -11.31
N GLY A 159 10.14 -17.62 -11.67
CA GLY A 159 10.21 -19.08 -11.63
C GLY A 159 11.27 -19.64 -12.57
N LYS A 160 11.37 -19.09 -13.79
CA LYS A 160 12.43 -19.47 -14.75
C LYS A 160 13.83 -19.10 -14.23
N GLU A 161 14.00 -17.89 -13.67
CA GLU A 161 15.28 -17.49 -13.09
C GLU A 161 15.64 -18.36 -11.87
N ALA A 162 14.66 -18.71 -11.03
CA ALA A 162 14.87 -19.61 -9.90
C ALA A 162 15.33 -21.01 -10.35
N SER A 163 14.69 -21.58 -11.38
CA SER A 163 15.11 -22.88 -11.92
C SER A 163 16.48 -22.81 -12.57
N ASN A 164 16.79 -21.75 -13.32
CA ASN A 164 18.11 -21.57 -13.94
C ASN A 164 19.21 -21.48 -12.87
N LEU A 165 18.96 -20.71 -11.79
CA LEU A 165 19.92 -20.59 -10.69
C LEU A 165 20.18 -21.93 -10.02
N GLN A 166 19.13 -22.70 -9.75
CA GLN A 166 19.27 -24.03 -9.15
C GLN A 166 20.04 -24.99 -10.09
N GLU A 167 19.74 -24.99 -11.38
CA GLU A 167 20.46 -25.80 -12.37
C GLU A 167 21.94 -25.39 -12.49
N GLU A 168 22.23 -24.08 -12.48
CA GLU A 168 23.61 -23.58 -12.48
C GLU A 168 24.38 -24.02 -11.23
N TRP A 169 23.74 -23.95 -10.06
CA TRP A 169 24.32 -24.43 -8.81
C TRP A 169 24.60 -25.94 -8.81
N GLU A 170 23.66 -26.73 -9.34
CA GLU A 170 23.82 -28.19 -9.50
C GLU A 170 24.92 -28.55 -10.50
N SER A 171 25.07 -27.77 -11.56
CA SER A 171 26.12 -27.96 -12.57
C SER A 171 27.53 -27.60 -12.07
N GLY A 172 27.64 -27.00 -10.88
CA GLY A 172 28.92 -26.57 -10.31
C GLY A 172 29.57 -25.40 -11.04
N LYS A 173 28.85 -24.74 -11.96
CA LYS A 173 29.30 -23.50 -12.60
C LYS A 173 29.26 -22.38 -11.56
N ARG A 174 30.36 -22.24 -10.83
CA ARG A 174 30.56 -21.16 -9.86
C ARG A 174 30.60 -19.82 -10.59
N ALA A 175 29.81 -18.85 -10.13
CA ALA A 175 30.08 -17.44 -10.40
C ALA A 175 30.81 -16.86 -9.17
N PRO A 176 32.15 -16.89 -9.11
CA PRO A 176 32.86 -16.29 -7.99
C PRO A 176 32.94 -14.77 -8.20
N GLY A 177 32.39 -13.99 -7.28
CA GLY A 177 32.72 -12.57 -7.15
C GLY A 177 31.52 -11.63 -7.07
N GLU A 178 31.73 -10.43 -7.62
CA GLU A 178 30.69 -9.41 -7.77
C GLU A 178 29.71 -9.84 -8.87
N PHE A 179 28.43 -9.64 -8.62
CA PHE A 179 27.35 -9.95 -9.57
C PHE A 179 27.10 -8.76 -10.48
N GLU A 180 26.77 -9.04 -11.75
CA GLU A 180 26.40 -7.97 -12.69
C GLU A 180 25.01 -7.42 -12.35
N PRO A 181 24.73 -6.12 -12.61
CA PRO A 181 23.40 -5.57 -12.37
C PRO A 181 22.31 -6.31 -13.16
N GLY A 182 21.37 -6.91 -12.42
CA GLY A 182 20.31 -7.76 -12.96
C GLY A 182 20.58 -9.27 -12.92
N GLN A 183 21.78 -9.68 -12.51
CA GLN A 183 22.14 -11.09 -12.37
C GLN A 183 21.55 -11.65 -11.07
N GLY A 184 20.77 -12.73 -11.18
CA GLY A 184 20.31 -13.51 -10.04
C GLY A 184 21.48 -14.20 -9.33
N PHE A 185 21.46 -14.26 -8.01
CA PHE A 185 22.52 -14.90 -7.24
C PHE A 185 22.06 -15.68 -6.01
N ALA A 186 20.81 -15.49 -5.59
CA ALA A 186 20.24 -16.16 -4.44
C ALA A 186 18.73 -16.34 -4.61
N LEU A 187 18.13 -17.17 -3.76
CA LEU A 187 16.69 -17.27 -3.56
C LEU A 187 16.33 -16.74 -2.18
N LEU A 188 15.30 -15.92 -2.12
CA LEU A 188 14.68 -15.47 -0.87
C LEU A 188 13.46 -16.34 -0.60
N HIS A 189 13.41 -16.91 0.60
CA HIS A 189 12.28 -17.67 1.11
C HIS A 189 11.70 -16.96 2.33
N ILE A 190 10.38 -16.77 2.35
CA ILE A 190 9.64 -16.29 3.52
C ILE A 190 8.49 -17.25 3.77
N PRO A 191 8.71 -18.34 4.53
CA PRO A 191 7.74 -19.45 4.65
C PRO A 191 6.34 -19.02 5.07
N LYS A 192 6.23 -18.12 6.07
CA LYS A 192 4.94 -17.62 6.56
C LYS A 192 4.11 -16.91 5.49
N LEU A 193 4.77 -16.35 4.47
CA LEU A 193 4.12 -15.61 3.38
C LEU A 193 4.00 -16.43 2.09
N ASP A 194 4.47 -17.68 2.09
CA ASP A 194 4.57 -18.53 0.89
C ASP A 194 5.32 -17.83 -0.27
N VAL A 195 6.41 -17.13 0.06
CA VAL A 195 7.24 -16.41 -0.91
C VAL A 195 8.51 -17.20 -1.17
N VAL A 196 8.74 -17.52 -2.45
CA VAL A 196 10.01 -17.99 -2.99
C VAL A 196 10.33 -17.15 -4.22
N VAL A 197 11.38 -16.34 -4.15
CA VAL A 197 11.69 -15.36 -5.20
C VAL A 197 13.19 -15.21 -5.41
N PRO A 198 13.69 -15.08 -6.66
CA PRO A 198 15.09 -14.77 -6.90
C PRO A 198 15.50 -13.40 -6.37
N ILE A 199 16.70 -13.36 -5.81
CA ILE A 199 17.43 -12.13 -5.50
C ILE A 199 18.42 -11.88 -6.64
N ALA A 200 18.34 -10.69 -7.22
CA ALA A 200 19.30 -10.22 -8.20
C ALA A 200 20.05 -8.99 -7.70
N GLU A 201 21.24 -8.78 -8.26
CA GLU A 201 22.07 -7.63 -7.92
C GLU A 201 21.48 -6.34 -8.53
N GLY A 202 21.35 -5.30 -7.71
CA GLY A 202 20.80 -4.01 -8.11
C GLY A 202 19.28 -3.91 -7.94
N VAL A 203 18.77 -2.67 -7.92
CA VAL A 203 17.35 -2.35 -7.67
C VAL A 203 16.66 -1.70 -8.87
N SER A 204 17.14 -2.00 -10.08
CA SER A 204 16.57 -1.48 -11.33
C SER A 204 15.17 -2.05 -11.59
N ASN A 205 14.19 -1.19 -11.88
CA ASN A 205 12.85 -1.63 -12.28
C ASN A 205 12.91 -2.60 -13.47
N LYS A 206 13.51 -2.18 -14.58
CA LYS A 206 13.48 -2.95 -15.85
C LYS A 206 14.28 -4.25 -15.81
N LYS A 207 15.40 -4.26 -15.08
CA LYS A 207 16.32 -5.41 -15.04
C LYS A 207 15.99 -6.38 -13.91
N VAL A 208 15.40 -5.90 -12.81
CA VAL A 208 15.21 -6.67 -11.57
C VAL A 208 13.74 -6.71 -11.15
N LEU A 209 13.22 -5.59 -10.65
CA LEU A 209 11.96 -5.59 -9.91
C LEU A 209 10.76 -5.94 -10.80
N ASP A 210 10.66 -5.37 -12.01
CA ASP A 210 9.57 -5.65 -12.96
C ASP A 210 9.64 -7.06 -13.55
N ARG A 211 10.70 -7.82 -13.28
CA ARG A 211 10.83 -9.23 -13.66
C ARG A 211 10.38 -10.19 -12.56
N GLY A 212 9.81 -9.67 -11.49
CA GLY A 212 9.34 -10.47 -10.35
C GLY A 212 10.42 -10.90 -9.39
N MET A 213 11.62 -10.31 -9.48
CA MET A 213 12.72 -10.57 -8.55
C MET A 213 12.76 -9.50 -7.45
N VAL A 214 13.49 -9.81 -6.37
CA VAL A 214 13.89 -8.79 -5.38
C VAL A 214 15.31 -8.33 -5.68
N GLY A 215 15.59 -7.05 -5.43
CA GLY A 215 16.87 -6.43 -5.76
C GLY A 215 17.72 -6.17 -4.52
N HIS A 216 18.99 -6.57 -4.56
CA HIS A 216 19.98 -6.15 -3.57
C HIS A 216 20.44 -4.71 -3.84
N TYR A 217 20.52 -3.89 -2.80
CA TYR A 217 21.11 -2.56 -2.92
C TYR A 217 22.64 -2.68 -3.10
N SER A 218 23.12 -2.63 -4.34
CA SER A 218 24.51 -2.92 -4.67
C SER A 218 25.31 -1.72 -5.19
N GLU A 219 24.64 -0.61 -5.49
CA GLU A 219 25.22 0.52 -6.21
C GLU A 219 25.35 1.79 -5.35
N GLY A 220 26.46 2.51 -5.56
CA GLY A 220 26.68 3.84 -5.01
C GLY A 220 26.60 3.91 -3.49
N ALA A 221 26.05 5.02 -2.97
CA ALA A 221 25.91 5.27 -1.54
C ALA A 221 24.91 4.34 -0.84
N LEU A 222 24.14 3.55 -1.59
CA LEU A 222 23.19 2.59 -1.04
C LEU A 222 23.75 1.17 -0.98
N LYS A 223 25.00 0.92 -1.41
CA LYS A 223 25.61 -0.42 -1.38
C LYS A 223 25.55 -1.02 0.03
N THR A 224 24.89 -2.17 0.14
CA THR A 224 24.73 -2.93 1.38
C THR A 224 25.64 -4.16 1.42
N ALA A 225 25.77 -4.79 2.59
CA ALA A 225 26.64 -5.95 2.78
C ALA A 225 25.97 -7.22 2.26
N MET A 226 26.75 -8.12 1.66
CA MET A 226 26.29 -9.46 1.29
C MET A 226 25.95 -10.31 2.53
N PRO A 227 25.06 -11.32 2.42
CA PRO A 227 24.69 -12.17 3.56
C PRO A 227 25.89 -12.93 4.16
N SER A 228 26.91 -13.26 3.36
CA SER A 228 28.14 -13.91 3.80
C SER A 228 29.10 -12.99 4.59
N ALA A 229 28.88 -11.67 4.57
CA ALA A 229 29.68 -10.73 5.35
C ALA A 229 29.54 -11.03 6.85
N LYS A 230 30.65 -10.91 7.59
CA LYS A 230 30.69 -11.21 9.03
C LYS A 230 29.94 -10.18 9.89
N SER A 231 29.69 -9.00 9.35
CA SER A 231 28.87 -7.94 9.94
C SER A 231 28.35 -7.03 8.83
N GLY A 232 27.20 -6.41 9.04
CA GLY A 232 26.55 -5.49 8.12
C GLY A 232 25.04 -5.71 8.02
N ASN A 233 24.44 -4.96 7.11
CA ASN A 233 23.02 -5.03 6.78
C ASN A 233 22.89 -5.44 5.31
N PHE A 234 22.15 -6.49 5.02
CA PHE A 234 21.82 -6.94 3.66
C PHE A 234 20.47 -6.34 3.26
N GLY A 235 20.48 -5.33 2.39
CA GLY A 235 19.30 -4.59 1.98
C GLY A 235 18.66 -5.15 0.72
N LEU A 236 17.35 -5.39 0.75
CA LEU A 236 16.56 -5.87 -0.37
C LEU A 236 15.37 -4.94 -0.66
N ALA A 237 15.10 -4.69 -1.94
CA ALA A 237 13.91 -4.01 -2.41
C ALA A 237 13.00 -4.96 -3.20
N GLY A 238 11.69 -4.82 -3.04
CA GLY A 238 10.71 -5.66 -3.74
C GLY A 238 9.37 -4.95 -3.95
N HIS A 239 8.69 -5.29 -5.05
CA HIS A 239 7.38 -4.73 -5.36
C HIS A 239 6.32 -5.12 -4.33
N ARG A 240 5.38 -4.20 -4.09
CA ARG A 240 4.27 -4.39 -3.15
C ARG A 240 3.00 -4.93 -3.78
N ASN A 241 2.70 -4.56 -5.03
CA ASN A 241 1.37 -4.75 -5.62
C ASN A 241 1.38 -5.24 -7.07
N THR A 242 2.55 -5.30 -7.70
CA THR A 242 2.70 -5.62 -9.13
C THR A 242 3.90 -6.53 -9.34
N HIS A 243 4.00 -7.09 -10.54
CA HIS A 243 5.11 -7.94 -10.96
C HIS A 243 5.48 -9.00 -9.91
N GLY A 244 4.50 -9.82 -9.51
CA GLY A 244 4.67 -10.93 -8.59
C GLY A 244 4.61 -10.53 -7.11
N GLU A 245 4.68 -9.23 -6.82
CA GLU A 245 4.40 -8.63 -5.51
C GLU A 245 5.04 -9.33 -4.30
N PRO A 246 6.35 -9.68 -4.36
CA PRO A 246 7.00 -10.53 -3.35
C PRO A 246 6.91 -9.95 -1.94
N PHE A 247 6.80 -8.62 -1.81
CA PHE A 247 6.74 -7.93 -0.52
C PHE A 247 5.35 -7.42 -0.14
N ARG A 248 4.28 -7.85 -0.82
CA ARG A 248 2.91 -7.40 -0.51
C ARG A 248 2.52 -7.56 0.96
N TYR A 249 2.95 -8.65 1.58
CA TYR A 249 2.51 -9.01 2.92
C TYR A 249 3.62 -9.03 3.97
N ILE A 250 4.75 -8.36 3.73
CA ILE A 250 5.83 -8.31 4.74
C ILE A 250 5.39 -7.59 6.03
N ASN A 251 4.33 -6.78 5.98
CA ASN A 251 3.69 -6.20 7.18
C ASN A 251 2.97 -7.24 8.07
N ARG A 252 2.74 -8.46 7.57
CA ARG A 252 2.16 -9.56 8.35
C ARG A 252 3.23 -10.40 9.07
N LEU A 253 4.52 -10.10 8.82
CA LEU A 253 5.59 -10.68 9.60
C LEU A 253 5.53 -10.18 11.04
N SER A 254 5.85 -11.09 11.95
CA SER A 254 5.86 -10.95 13.39
C SER A 254 7.25 -11.31 13.88
N LYS A 255 7.62 -10.82 15.06
CA LYS A 255 8.92 -11.09 15.66
C LYS A 255 9.15 -12.60 15.76
N GLY A 256 10.28 -13.07 15.23
CA GLY A 256 10.65 -14.49 15.23
C GLY A 256 10.38 -15.23 13.92
N ASP A 257 9.54 -14.68 13.02
CA ASP A 257 9.29 -15.30 11.72
C ASP A 257 10.57 -15.35 10.87
N GLU A 258 10.70 -16.41 10.08
CA GLU A 258 11.92 -16.71 9.34
C GLU A 258 11.94 -16.04 7.97
N ILE A 259 13.12 -15.54 7.62
CA ILE A 259 13.48 -15.01 6.31
C ILE A 259 14.78 -15.72 5.93
N VAL A 260 14.74 -16.56 4.91
CA VAL A 260 15.89 -17.41 4.54
C VAL A 260 16.44 -16.97 3.19
N VAL A 261 17.74 -16.73 3.14
CA VAL A 261 18.47 -16.47 1.89
C VAL A 261 19.25 -17.73 1.53
N GLU A 262 18.89 -18.36 0.43
CA GLU A 262 19.57 -19.52 -0.13
C GLU A 262 20.51 -19.06 -1.25
N THR A 263 21.77 -19.46 -1.15
CA THR A 263 22.80 -19.24 -2.18
C THR A 263 23.30 -20.58 -2.73
N GLN A 264 24.29 -20.52 -3.63
CA GLN A 264 24.96 -21.72 -4.13
C GLN A 264 25.56 -22.57 -3.01
N ASP A 265 26.20 -21.92 -2.04
CA ASP A 265 27.05 -22.57 -1.04
C ASP A 265 26.38 -22.66 0.35
N ASP A 266 25.50 -21.72 0.70
CA ASP A 266 24.97 -21.54 2.06
C ASP A 266 23.49 -21.13 2.11
N TYR A 267 22.84 -21.50 3.21
CA TYR A 267 21.59 -20.93 3.71
C TYR A 267 21.89 -19.93 4.84
N PHE A 268 21.31 -18.75 4.76
CA PHE A 268 21.36 -17.72 5.80
C PHE A 268 19.97 -17.50 6.37
N VAL A 269 19.75 -17.90 7.62
CA VAL A 269 18.45 -17.81 8.29
C VAL A 269 18.43 -16.55 9.15
N TYR A 270 17.48 -15.66 8.87
CA TYR A 270 17.19 -14.48 9.67
C TYR A 270 15.84 -14.63 10.37
N LYS A 271 15.72 -14.05 11.56
CA LYS A 271 14.44 -13.87 12.24
C LYS A 271 14.03 -12.40 12.21
N MET A 272 12.78 -12.14 11.81
CA MET A 272 12.18 -10.82 11.85
C MET A 272 12.26 -10.27 13.29
N THR A 273 12.74 -9.04 13.44
CA THR A 273 12.91 -8.39 14.74
C THR A 273 11.94 -7.24 14.95
N SER A 274 11.84 -6.36 13.96
CA SER A 274 11.10 -5.10 14.05
C SER A 274 10.71 -4.59 12.66
N SER A 275 9.84 -3.60 12.62
CA SER A 275 9.38 -2.97 11.38
C SER A 275 9.11 -1.48 11.59
N LEU A 276 9.29 -0.70 10.53
CA LEU A 276 8.85 0.69 10.44
C LEU A 276 7.75 0.77 9.38
N PRO A 277 6.47 0.84 9.79
CA PRO A 277 5.33 0.72 8.87
C PRO A 277 5.27 1.77 7.77
N VAL A 278 5.75 2.98 8.06
CA VAL A 278 5.73 4.14 7.17
C VAL A 278 6.98 4.97 7.40
N THR A 279 7.73 5.24 6.34
CA THR A 279 8.84 6.21 6.31
C THR A 279 8.91 6.91 4.95
N SER A 280 9.57 8.08 4.92
CA SER A 280 9.89 8.78 3.67
C SER A 280 10.73 7.89 2.74
N PRO A 281 10.51 7.90 1.41
CA PRO A 281 11.38 7.24 0.43
C PRO A 281 12.84 7.73 0.49
N SER A 282 13.08 8.95 0.99
CA SER A 282 14.42 9.52 1.16
C SER A 282 15.14 9.05 2.43
N ASN A 283 14.48 8.28 3.30
CA ASN A 283 15.11 7.75 4.51
C ASN A 283 15.99 6.54 4.16
N THR A 284 17.17 6.79 3.62
CA THR A 284 18.16 5.76 3.24
C THR A 284 18.89 5.17 4.45
N SER A 285 18.86 5.86 5.60
CA SER A 285 19.54 5.42 6.82
C SER A 285 19.08 4.04 7.31
N VAL A 286 17.88 3.61 6.94
CA VAL A 286 17.33 2.27 7.22
C VAL A 286 18.16 1.13 6.63
N LEU A 287 19.06 1.43 5.69
CA LEU A 287 20.01 0.51 5.05
C LEU A 287 21.41 0.55 5.67
N ASN A 288 21.66 1.42 6.64
CA ASN A 288 22.96 1.52 7.31
C ASN A 288 23.37 0.17 7.95
N PRO A 289 24.68 -0.09 8.15
CA PRO A 289 25.16 -1.33 8.77
C PRO A 289 24.52 -1.65 10.12
N VAL A 290 24.22 -0.62 10.91
CA VAL A 290 23.35 -0.70 12.10
C VAL A 290 22.19 0.26 11.85
N PRO A 291 21.03 -0.24 11.38
CA PRO A 291 19.96 0.65 10.92
C PRO A 291 19.24 1.31 12.11
N PRO A 292 19.03 2.65 12.09
CA PRO A 292 18.31 3.35 13.15
C PRO A 292 16.84 2.92 13.19
N ASN A 293 16.20 3.04 14.35
CA ASN A 293 14.82 2.62 14.63
C ASN A 293 14.53 1.11 14.51
N SER A 294 15.51 0.30 14.10
CA SER A 294 15.40 -1.16 14.08
C SER A 294 15.42 -1.80 15.48
N GLY A 295 15.91 -1.08 16.48
CA GLY A 295 16.20 -1.62 17.81
C GLY A 295 17.56 -2.31 17.93
N PHE A 296 18.35 -2.37 16.84
CA PHE A 296 19.73 -2.80 16.90
C PHE A 296 20.64 -1.67 17.37
N THR A 297 21.52 -1.95 18.34
CA THR A 297 22.43 -0.97 18.94
C THR A 297 23.90 -1.27 18.68
N GLU A 298 24.22 -2.46 18.17
CA GLU A 298 25.58 -2.95 17.97
C GLU A 298 25.77 -3.49 16.54
N PRO A 299 27.01 -3.59 16.04
CA PRO A 299 27.30 -4.31 14.81
C PRO A 299 26.78 -5.75 14.88
N GLY A 300 26.21 -6.23 13.78
CA GLY A 300 25.63 -7.56 13.69
C GLY A 300 25.37 -7.92 12.24
N ARG A 301 24.64 -9.01 12.00
CA ARG A 301 24.28 -9.48 10.66
C ARG A 301 22.78 -9.32 10.48
N TYR A 302 22.40 -8.29 9.74
CA TYR A 302 21.01 -7.86 9.58
C TYR A 302 20.53 -8.06 8.15
N ILE A 303 19.22 -8.15 7.98
CA ILE A 303 18.54 -8.07 6.69
C ILE A 303 17.50 -6.96 6.77
N THR A 304 17.37 -6.17 5.71
CA THR A 304 16.36 -5.11 5.58
C THR A 304 15.53 -5.34 4.33
N LEU A 305 14.22 -5.50 4.48
CA LEU A 305 13.27 -5.58 3.36
C LEU A 305 12.58 -4.24 3.20
N THR A 306 12.62 -3.66 2.00
CA THR A 306 11.99 -2.38 1.67
C THR A 306 10.95 -2.53 0.58
N THR A 307 9.80 -1.88 0.76
CA THR A 307 8.73 -1.89 -0.24
C THR A 307 7.87 -0.63 -0.15
N CYS A 308 7.04 -0.38 -1.15
CA CYS A 308 6.12 0.75 -1.17
C CYS A 308 4.97 0.58 -0.15
N THR A 309 4.47 1.71 0.36
CA THR A 309 3.29 1.76 1.23
C THR A 309 2.61 3.14 1.14
N PRO A 310 1.29 3.25 1.36
CA PRO A 310 0.27 2.20 1.38
C PRO A 310 0.21 1.36 0.09
N GLU A 311 -0.65 0.33 0.05
CA GLU A 311 -0.87 -0.46 -1.17
C GLU A 311 -1.35 0.42 -2.33
N PHE A 312 -0.92 0.09 -3.55
CA PHE A 312 -1.23 0.77 -4.82
C PHE A 312 -0.70 2.21 -4.94
N THR A 313 0.21 2.61 -4.05
CA THR A 313 0.91 3.90 -4.09
C THR A 313 2.40 3.72 -3.82
N SER A 314 3.20 4.71 -4.21
CA SER A 314 4.65 4.78 -3.96
C SER A 314 5.03 5.93 -3.01
N LYS A 315 4.05 6.51 -2.31
CA LYS A 315 4.21 7.71 -1.45
C LYS A 315 5.23 7.50 -0.33
N TYR A 316 5.18 6.36 0.34
CA TYR A 316 6.07 6.03 1.46
C TYR A 316 6.72 4.67 1.27
N ARG A 317 7.55 4.28 2.24
CA ARG A 317 8.15 2.94 2.33
C ARG A 317 7.76 2.24 3.63
N LEU A 318 7.55 0.94 3.53
CA LEU A 318 7.48 0.00 4.64
C LEU A 318 8.82 -0.70 4.74
N ILE A 319 9.36 -0.78 5.96
CA ILE A 319 10.65 -1.41 6.25
C ILE A 319 10.45 -2.54 7.25
N VAL A 320 11.07 -3.70 6.99
CA VAL A 320 11.15 -4.83 7.92
C VAL A 320 12.62 -5.17 8.14
N TRP A 321 13.00 -5.34 9.40
CA TRP A 321 14.35 -5.76 9.78
C TRP A 321 14.35 -7.16 10.38
N GLY A 322 15.37 -7.94 10.03
CA GLY A 322 15.67 -9.23 10.63
C GLY A 322 17.12 -9.33 11.10
N LYS A 323 17.38 -10.23 12.04
CA LYS A 323 18.72 -10.56 12.54
C LYS A 323 19.05 -12.01 12.22
N MET A 324 20.25 -12.26 11.72
CA MET A 324 20.69 -13.61 11.39
C MET A 324 20.79 -14.48 12.67
N VAL A 325 20.33 -15.72 12.56
CA VAL A 325 20.38 -16.73 13.63
C VAL A 325 21.12 -17.99 13.22
N GLU A 326 21.24 -18.28 11.92
CA GLU A 326 21.96 -19.44 11.40
C GLU A 326 22.65 -19.11 10.07
N GLU A 327 23.88 -19.58 9.92
CA GLU A 327 24.58 -19.71 8.63
C GLU A 327 24.89 -21.20 8.47
N ARG A 328 24.34 -21.81 7.41
CA ARG A 328 24.35 -23.26 7.22
C ARG A 328 24.85 -23.60 5.82
N PRO A 329 25.96 -24.34 5.69
CA PRO A 329 26.40 -24.85 4.40
C PRO A 329 25.30 -25.70 3.73
N ARG A 330 25.06 -25.47 2.44
CA ARG A 330 24.06 -26.19 1.65
C ARG A 330 24.27 -27.70 1.67
N SER A 331 25.53 -28.14 1.80
CA SER A 331 25.91 -29.56 1.97
C SER A 331 25.32 -30.23 3.21
N LYS A 332 24.86 -29.46 4.21
CA LYS A 332 24.15 -29.97 5.40
C LYS A 332 22.63 -30.08 5.20
N GLY A 333 22.12 -29.84 3.99
CA GLY A 333 20.70 -29.85 3.68
C GLY A 333 19.98 -28.57 4.12
N LYS A 334 18.68 -28.48 3.78
CA LYS A 334 17.82 -27.33 4.10
C LYS A 334 17.72 -27.11 5.62
N PRO A 335 17.64 -25.84 6.08
CA PRO A 335 17.40 -25.53 7.49
C PRO A 335 15.95 -25.90 7.89
N ASP A 336 15.71 -26.04 9.20
CA ASP A 336 14.39 -26.35 9.77
C ASP A 336 13.30 -25.37 9.31
N ALA A 337 13.70 -24.12 9.04
CA ALA A 337 12.85 -23.05 8.52
C ALA A 337 12.19 -23.37 7.17
N LEU A 338 12.74 -24.30 6.37
CA LEU A 338 12.26 -24.62 5.02
C LEU A 338 11.64 -26.02 4.89
N VAL A 339 11.49 -26.75 5.99
CA VAL A 339 10.97 -28.13 5.98
C VAL A 339 9.71 -28.32 6.83
N ASN A 340 9.27 -27.26 7.53
CA ASN A 340 8.09 -27.26 8.40
C ASN A 340 6.95 -26.45 7.83
#